data_AF-A0A831WYQ1-F1
#
_entry.id   AF-A0A831WYQ1-F1
#
_cell.length_a   1.000
_cell.length_b   1.000
_cell.length_c   1.000
_cell.angle_alpha   90.00
_cell.angle_beta   90.00
_cell.angle_gamma   90.00
#
_symmetry.space_group_name_H-M   'P 1'
#
loop_
_entity.id
_entity.type
_entity.pdbx_description
1 polymer ?
#
loop_
_entity_poly.entity_id
_entity_poly.type
_entity_poly.pdbx_seq_one_letter_code
_entity_poly.pdbx_strand_id
1 'polypeptide(L)'
;MAERQRGSRDARGSERGGASVALFRLPPPAAGGSPSRADQLILAAATGARRLSDEELREVLEHVAHAGFDPNARERARGELAGIVWKGQVLGGSMMLPPAERHYIKHVLLRREWPEGTTLEDYKESIRAVVLDPASGLATRRYEGRAWQLTVVRRNGALRGPADHEWILVDYRVETGHWMTSYQFSEDPQVERRRQATEVRWLRRPRK
;
A
#
# COMPACT_ATOMS: atom_id res chain seq x y z
N MET A 1 64.75 -6.19 18.20
CA MET A 1 64.16 -7.43 17.62
C MET A 1 62.98 -7.78 18.50
N ALA A 2 61.76 -7.35 18.15
CA ALA A 2 60.84 -7.99 17.21
C ALA A 2 60.30 -9.32 17.76
N GLU A 3 59.10 -9.30 18.33
CA GLU A 3 58.02 -10.18 17.88
C GLU A 3 56.64 -9.65 18.29
N ARG A 4 55.74 -9.59 17.30
CA ARG A 4 54.33 -9.18 17.37
C ARG A 4 53.47 -10.43 17.23
N GLN A 5 52.49 -10.64 18.11
CA GLN A 5 51.26 -11.40 17.80
C GLN A 5 50.10 -10.78 18.61
N ARG A 6 49.18 -10.00 18.00
CA ARG A 6 47.95 -10.38 17.28
C ARG A 6 46.96 -11.21 18.12
N GLY A 7 45.98 -10.54 18.74
CA GLY A 7 44.67 -11.09 19.13
C GLY A 7 43.60 -10.08 18.68
N SER A 8 42.98 -10.33 17.54
CA SER A 8 41.65 -10.95 17.36
C SER A 8 40.52 -9.92 17.44
N ARG A 9 39.88 -9.71 16.29
CA ARG A 9 38.80 -8.76 16.04
C ARG A 9 37.46 -9.42 16.38
N ASP A 10 36.70 -8.83 17.28
CA ASP A 10 35.29 -9.16 17.47
C ASP A 10 34.45 -8.57 16.33
N ALA A 11 34.00 -9.45 15.44
CA ALA A 11 33.02 -9.17 14.42
C ALA A 11 31.62 -9.17 15.04
N ARG A 12 31.05 -7.98 15.29
CA ARG A 12 29.61 -7.83 15.54
C ARG A 12 28.86 -8.00 14.22
N GLY A 13 28.30 -9.19 14.03
CA GLY A 13 27.29 -9.45 13.01
C GLY A 13 26.02 -8.66 13.33
N SER A 14 25.79 -7.58 12.58
CA SER A 14 24.50 -6.91 12.50
C SER A 14 23.64 -7.72 11.54
N GLU A 15 22.90 -8.69 12.09
CA GLU A 15 21.80 -9.33 11.37
C GLU A 15 20.69 -8.30 11.17
N ARG A 16 20.74 -7.62 10.02
CA ARG A 16 19.59 -6.89 9.48
C ARG A 16 18.51 -7.93 9.23
N GLY A 17 17.47 -7.90 10.07
CA GLY A 17 16.21 -8.59 9.85
C GLY A 17 15.63 -8.20 8.50
N GLY A 18 15.99 -8.96 7.46
CA GLY A 18 15.30 -8.96 6.19
C GLY A 18 13.89 -9.47 6.47
N ALA A 19 12.93 -8.54 6.56
CA ALA A 19 11.52 -8.87 6.54
C ALA A 19 11.29 -9.72 5.28
N SER A 20 11.16 -11.04 5.48
CA SER A 20 10.84 -11.98 4.43
C SER A 20 9.43 -11.64 3.95
N VAL A 21 9.36 -10.83 2.89
CA VAL A 21 8.10 -10.50 2.23
C VAL A 21 7.69 -11.74 1.46
N ALA A 22 6.95 -12.61 2.14
CA ALA A 22 6.37 -13.80 1.55
C ALA A 22 5.57 -13.39 0.30
N LEU A 23 6.07 -13.83 -0.85
CA LEU A 23 5.43 -13.83 -2.17
C LEU A 23 3.92 -13.96 -2.01
N PHE A 24 3.20 -12.87 -2.29
CA PHE A 24 1.76 -12.94 -2.46
C PHE A 24 1.52 -13.78 -3.70
N ARG A 25 1.20 -15.08 -3.53
CA ARG A 25 0.63 -15.86 -4.62
C ARG A 25 -0.69 -15.21 -4.97
N LEU A 26 -0.66 -14.33 -5.96
CA LEU A 26 -1.83 -13.60 -6.42
C LEU A 26 -2.89 -14.64 -6.79
N PRO A 27 -4.13 -14.52 -6.26
CA PRO A 27 -5.23 -15.32 -6.79
C PRO A 27 -5.33 -15.05 -8.29
N PRO A 28 -5.75 -16.04 -9.11
CA PRO A 28 -6.07 -15.79 -10.50
C PRO A 28 -7.10 -14.65 -10.58
N PRO A 29 -7.05 -13.81 -11.64
CA PRO A 29 -8.03 -12.74 -11.81
C PRO A 29 -9.43 -13.33 -11.67
N ALA A 30 -10.24 -12.75 -10.79
CA ALA A 30 -11.62 -13.17 -10.63
C ALA A 30 -12.31 -13.09 -12.00
N ALA A 31 -12.98 -14.16 -12.39
CA ALA A 31 -13.66 -14.23 -13.67
C ALA A 31 -14.78 -13.17 -13.73
N GLY A 32 -14.72 -12.26 -14.71
CA GLY A 32 -15.93 -11.92 -15.47
C GLY A 32 -16.43 -10.47 -15.48
N GLY A 33 -15.70 -9.48 -14.96
CA GLY A 33 -16.01 -8.07 -15.20
C GLY A 33 -15.27 -7.54 -16.43
N SER A 34 -15.96 -6.93 -17.39
CA SER A 34 -15.25 -6.09 -18.37
C SER A 34 -14.63 -4.90 -17.63
N PRO A 35 -13.37 -4.53 -17.90
CA PRO A 35 -12.72 -3.42 -17.22
C PRO A 35 -13.55 -2.15 -17.42
N SER A 36 -13.75 -1.38 -16.34
CA SER A 36 -14.47 -0.12 -16.41
C SER A 36 -13.75 0.88 -17.32
N ARG A 37 -14.41 1.97 -17.69
CA ARG A 37 -13.77 3.05 -18.45
C ARG A 37 -12.55 3.59 -17.71
N ALA A 38 -12.64 3.81 -16.40
CA ALA A 38 -11.52 4.26 -15.58
C ALA A 38 -10.34 3.27 -15.60
N ASP A 39 -10.60 1.96 -15.55
CA ASP A 39 -9.56 0.93 -15.64
C ASP A 39 -8.84 0.98 -17.00
N GLN A 40 -9.59 1.15 -18.08
CA GLN A 40 -9.04 1.31 -19.42
C GLN A 40 -8.17 2.57 -19.53
N LEU A 41 -8.58 3.69 -18.92
CA LEU A 41 -7.78 4.92 -18.84
C LEU A 41 -6.46 4.68 -18.10
N ILE A 42 -6.51 4.00 -16.94
CA ILE A 42 -5.31 3.65 -16.17
C ILE A 42 -4.36 2.80 -17.02
N LEU A 43 -4.86 1.76 -17.70
CA LEU A 43 -4.04 0.88 -18.55
C LEU A 43 -3.42 1.61 -19.74
N ALA A 44 -4.18 2.47 -20.42
CA ALA A 44 -3.68 3.28 -21.54
C ALA A 44 -2.55 4.22 -21.09
N ALA A 45 -2.70 4.83 -19.90
CA ALA A 45 -1.67 5.68 -19.32
C ALA A 45 -0.43 4.88 -18.88
N ALA A 46 -0.64 3.72 -18.26
CA ALA A 46 0.40 2.85 -17.74
C ALA A 46 1.32 2.29 -18.83
N THR A 47 0.72 1.87 -19.95
CA THR A 47 1.43 1.37 -21.14
C THR A 47 2.09 2.49 -21.95
N GLY A 48 1.76 3.76 -21.66
CA GLY A 48 2.23 4.91 -22.41
C GLY A 48 1.54 5.08 -23.77
N ALA A 49 0.42 4.40 -24.00
CA ALA A 49 -0.38 4.55 -25.21
C ALA A 49 -0.87 6.00 -25.38
N ARG A 50 -1.19 6.67 -24.26
CA ARG A 50 -1.47 8.11 -24.25
C ARG A 50 -1.32 8.73 -22.86
N ARG A 51 -1.37 10.06 -22.80
CA ARG A 51 -1.55 10.83 -21.56
C ARG A 51 -3.04 11.01 -21.26
N LEU A 52 -3.37 11.13 -19.98
CA LEU A 52 -4.71 11.49 -19.52
C LEU A 52 -4.86 13.01 -19.48
N SER A 53 -6.04 13.51 -19.84
CA SER A 53 -6.48 14.87 -19.55
C SER A 53 -6.82 15.05 -18.06
N ASP A 54 -7.01 16.29 -17.62
CA ASP A 54 -7.37 16.58 -16.23
C ASP A 54 -8.78 16.04 -15.88
N GLU A 55 -9.71 16.08 -16.84
CA GLU A 55 -11.06 15.50 -16.70
C GLU A 55 -11.00 13.98 -16.54
N GLU A 56 -10.21 13.31 -17.38
CA GLU A 56 -10.02 11.85 -17.29
C GLU A 56 -9.29 11.44 -16.01
N LEU A 57 -8.34 12.25 -15.56
CA LEU A 57 -7.67 12.02 -14.29
C LEU A 57 -8.66 12.13 -13.12
N ARG A 58 -9.56 13.12 -13.15
CA ARG A 58 -10.63 13.27 -12.15
C ARG A 58 -11.58 12.08 -12.16
N GLU A 59 -12.01 11.63 -13.34
CA GLU A 59 -12.84 10.42 -13.49
C GLU A 59 -12.17 9.18 -12.88
N VAL A 60 -10.88 8.98 -13.17
CA VAL A 60 -10.09 7.88 -12.59
C VAL A 60 -10.05 7.98 -11.06
N LEU A 61 -9.81 9.17 -10.50
CA LEU A 61 -9.74 9.37 -9.06
C LEU A 61 -11.09 9.15 -8.37
N GLU A 62 -12.18 9.64 -8.94
CA GLU A 62 -13.53 9.41 -8.44
C GLU A 62 -13.85 7.91 -8.42
N HIS A 63 -13.56 7.20 -9.52
CA HIS A 63 -13.73 5.75 -9.59
C HIS A 63 -12.92 5.02 -8.50
N VAL A 64 -11.63 5.34 -8.37
CA VAL A 64 -10.76 4.70 -7.38
C VAL A 64 -11.18 5.04 -5.95
N ALA A 65 -11.66 6.25 -5.67
CA ALA A 65 -12.14 6.62 -4.35
C ALA A 65 -13.41 5.84 -3.93
N HIS A 66 -14.24 5.43 -4.88
CA HIS A 66 -15.44 4.64 -4.62
C HIS A 66 -15.19 3.13 -4.58
N ALA A 67 -14.06 2.65 -5.09
CA ALA A 67 -13.78 1.23 -5.27
C ALA A 67 -13.77 0.40 -3.96
N GLY A 68 -13.23 0.98 -2.87
CA GLY A 68 -13.09 0.29 -1.59
C GLY A 68 -12.16 -0.94 -1.66
N PHE A 69 -12.04 -1.64 -0.53
CA PHE A 69 -11.46 -2.99 -0.49
C PHE A 69 -12.49 -4.01 -1.00
N ASP A 70 -12.01 -5.12 -1.58
CA ASP A 70 -12.89 -6.22 -2.01
C ASP A 70 -13.65 -6.82 -0.80
N PRO A 71 -15.00 -6.75 -0.77
CA PRO A 71 -15.80 -7.24 0.34
C PRO A 71 -15.88 -8.78 0.40
N ASN A 72 -15.62 -9.45 -0.71
CA ASN A 72 -15.69 -10.91 -0.85
C ASN A 72 -14.31 -11.57 -0.67
N ALA A 73 -13.23 -10.82 -0.89
CA ALA A 73 -11.88 -11.30 -0.62
C ALA A 73 -11.68 -11.65 0.86
N ARG A 74 -10.79 -12.59 1.10
CA ARG A 74 -10.39 -13.01 2.44
C ARG A 74 -8.88 -13.14 2.51
N GLU A 75 -8.29 -12.58 3.55
CA GLU A 75 -6.85 -12.59 3.78
C GLU A 75 -6.52 -13.18 5.15
N ARG A 76 -5.46 -13.99 5.20
CA ARG A 76 -4.97 -14.52 6.48
C ARG A 76 -4.46 -13.37 7.35
N ALA A 77 -4.75 -13.38 8.65
CA ALA A 77 -4.17 -12.44 9.61
C ALA A 77 -2.62 -12.50 9.62
N ARG A 78 -2.04 -13.70 9.46
CA ARG A 78 -0.59 -13.98 9.46
C ARG A 78 0.11 -13.53 10.75
N GLY A 79 1.40 -13.83 10.85
CA GLY A 79 2.20 -13.72 12.09
C GLY A 79 2.02 -12.42 12.88
N GLU A 80 2.20 -11.25 12.25
CA GLU A 80 2.18 -9.95 12.95
C GLU A 80 0.82 -9.61 13.59
N LEU A 81 -0.27 -10.22 13.13
CA LEU A 81 -1.60 -9.97 13.69
C LEU A 81 -2.07 -11.06 14.67
N ALA A 82 -1.31 -12.16 14.80
CA ALA A 82 -1.67 -13.24 15.70
C ALA A 82 -1.58 -12.77 17.16
N GLY A 83 -2.60 -13.10 17.97
CA GLY A 83 -2.69 -12.70 19.38
C GLY A 83 -3.36 -11.35 19.62
N ILE A 84 -3.64 -10.56 18.58
CA ILE A 84 -4.40 -9.32 18.71
C ILE A 84 -5.87 -9.64 19.02
N VAL A 85 -6.49 -8.90 19.95
CA VAL A 85 -7.94 -8.99 20.21
C VAL A 85 -8.69 -8.06 19.25
N TRP A 86 -9.59 -8.61 18.45
CA TRP A 86 -10.43 -7.88 17.52
C TRP A 86 -11.88 -8.34 17.62
N LYS A 87 -12.81 -7.41 17.81
CA LYS A 87 -14.25 -7.70 18.00
C LYS A 87 -14.52 -8.79 19.06
N GLY A 88 -13.75 -8.74 20.16
CA GLY A 88 -13.87 -9.70 21.27
C GLY A 88 -13.23 -11.07 21.04
N GLN A 89 -12.50 -11.27 19.94
CA GLN A 89 -11.85 -12.54 19.61
C GLN A 89 -10.33 -12.36 19.47
N VAL A 90 -9.55 -13.31 20.00
CA VAL A 90 -8.10 -13.35 19.75
C VAL A 90 -7.85 -13.89 18.35
N LEU A 91 -7.17 -13.11 17.51
CA LEU A 91 -6.86 -13.49 16.14
C LEU A 91 -5.81 -14.62 16.10
N GLY A 92 -6.16 -15.72 15.45
CA GLY A 92 -5.19 -16.76 15.07
C GLY A 92 -4.47 -16.41 13.77
N GLY A 93 -3.21 -16.80 13.61
CA GLY A 93 -2.43 -16.48 12.38
C GLY A 93 -3.03 -17.04 11.08
N SER A 94 -3.82 -18.12 11.16
CA SER A 94 -4.55 -18.72 10.04
C SER A 94 -5.96 -18.14 9.81
N MET A 95 -6.45 -17.29 10.72
CA MET A 95 -7.78 -16.70 10.62
C MET A 95 -7.90 -15.86 9.35
N MET A 96 -9.02 -16.00 8.65
CA MET A 96 -9.33 -15.27 7.43
C MET A 96 -10.16 -14.03 7.75
N LEU A 97 -9.67 -12.85 7.35
CA LEU A 97 -10.28 -11.56 7.60
C LEU A 97 -10.64 -10.86 6.28
N PRO A 98 -11.66 -10.00 6.26
CA PRO A 98 -11.83 -9.04 5.17
C PRO A 98 -10.58 -8.15 5.04
N PRO A 99 -10.13 -7.80 3.81
CA PRO A 99 -8.94 -6.97 3.63
C PRO A 99 -9.01 -5.64 4.39
N ALA A 100 -10.16 -4.96 4.37
CA ALA A 100 -10.36 -3.71 5.10
C ALA A 100 -10.04 -3.85 6.59
N GLU A 101 -10.52 -4.91 7.23
CA GLU A 101 -10.26 -5.16 8.66
C GLU A 101 -8.80 -5.52 8.89
N ARG A 102 -8.23 -6.42 8.08
CA ARG A 102 -6.83 -6.81 8.21
C ARG A 102 -5.89 -5.61 8.10
N HIS A 103 -6.09 -4.76 7.08
CA HIS A 103 -5.26 -3.56 6.87
C HIS A 103 -5.48 -2.53 7.97
N TYR A 104 -6.72 -2.31 8.42
CA TYR A 104 -7.00 -1.45 9.55
C TYR A 104 -6.29 -1.90 10.83
N ILE A 105 -6.43 -3.18 11.22
CA ILE A 105 -5.78 -3.72 12.42
C ILE A 105 -4.26 -3.57 12.32
N LYS A 106 -3.70 -3.89 11.15
CA LYS A 106 -2.27 -3.78 10.91
C LYS A 106 -1.76 -2.34 11.01
N HIS A 107 -2.34 -1.43 10.26
CA HIS A 107 -1.78 -0.09 10.06
C HIS A 107 -2.22 0.89 11.14
N VAL A 108 -3.50 0.82 11.54
CA VAL A 108 -4.05 1.73 12.55
C VAL A 108 -3.76 1.24 13.96
N LEU A 109 -4.15 0.00 14.29
CA LEU A 109 -4.06 -0.48 15.68
C LEU A 109 -2.66 -0.92 16.07
N LEU A 110 -2.03 -1.77 15.26
CA LEU A 110 -0.72 -2.35 15.60
C LEU A 110 0.41 -1.37 15.33
N ARG A 111 0.45 -0.77 14.13
CA ARG A 111 1.56 0.09 13.72
C ARG A 111 1.38 1.56 14.08
N ARG A 112 0.19 1.97 14.55
CA ARG A 112 -0.12 3.35 14.98
C ARG A 112 0.22 4.38 13.90
N GLU A 113 -0.04 4.03 12.65
CA GLU A 113 0.25 4.88 11.49
C GLU A 113 -0.80 6.01 11.37
N TRP A 114 -2.02 5.83 11.90
CA TRP A 114 -3.10 6.83 11.96
C TRP A 114 -3.24 7.44 13.36
N PRO A 115 -3.96 8.59 13.50
CA PRO A 115 -4.22 9.20 14.80
C PRO A 115 -4.94 8.24 15.74
N GLU A 116 -4.73 8.42 17.04
CA GLU A 116 -5.41 7.62 18.06
C GLU A 116 -6.93 7.79 17.97
N GLY A 117 -7.68 6.71 18.22
CA GLY A 117 -9.14 6.71 18.12
C GLY A 117 -9.70 6.59 16.71
N THR A 118 -8.86 6.55 15.67
CA THR A 118 -9.31 6.32 14.28
C THR A 118 -10.09 5.00 14.18
N THR A 119 -11.36 5.07 13.78
CA THR A 119 -12.21 3.90 13.55
C THR A 119 -11.96 3.26 12.18
N LEU A 120 -12.53 2.08 11.92
CA LEU A 120 -12.46 1.45 10.60
C LEU A 120 -13.11 2.31 9.50
N GLU A 121 -14.19 3.02 9.83
CA GLU A 121 -14.85 3.92 8.89
C GLU A 121 -13.99 5.17 8.63
N ASP A 122 -13.42 5.78 9.67
CA ASP A 122 -12.50 6.92 9.52
C ASP A 122 -11.28 6.54 8.69
N TYR A 123 -10.74 5.33 8.89
CA TYR A 123 -9.64 4.82 8.08
C TYR A 123 -10.02 4.76 6.60
N LYS A 124 -11.17 4.15 6.25
CA LYS A 124 -11.64 4.08 4.86
C LYS A 124 -11.93 5.47 4.28
N GLU A 125 -12.53 6.37 5.06
CA GLU A 125 -12.80 7.73 4.60
C GLU A 125 -11.52 8.52 4.37
N SER A 126 -10.51 8.37 5.23
CA SER A 126 -9.20 8.99 5.04
C SER A 126 -8.51 8.51 3.75
N ILE A 127 -8.72 7.25 3.35
CA ILE A 127 -8.23 6.72 2.07
C ILE A 127 -8.92 7.45 0.91
N ARG A 128 -10.25 7.61 0.95
CA ARG A 128 -10.99 8.36 -0.07
C ARG A 128 -10.49 9.79 -0.18
N ALA A 129 -10.32 10.46 0.96
CA ALA A 129 -9.79 11.82 1.02
C ALA A 129 -8.38 11.91 0.39
N VAL A 130 -7.49 10.95 0.66
CA VAL A 130 -6.15 10.89 0.04
C VAL A 130 -6.25 10.70 -1.48
N VAL A 131 -7.15 9.83 -1.96
CA VAL A 131 -7.35 9.62 -3.40
C VAL A 131 -7.85 10.90 -4.09
N LEU A 132 -8.81 11.58 -3.49
CA LEU A 132 -9.44 12.77 -4.08
C LEU A 132 -8.64 14.06 -3.91
N ASP A 133 -7.61 14.08 -3.05
CA ASP A 133 -6.83 15.29 -2.80
C ASP A 133 -6.04 15.73 -4.07
N PRO A 134 -6.22 16.97 -4.57
CA PRO A 134 -5.50 17.47 -5.73
C PRO A 134 -3.98 17.62 -5.51
N ALA A 135 -3.52 17.66 -4.27
CA ALA A 135 -2.09 17.64 -3.91
C ALA A 135 -1.48 16.23 -3.99
N SER A 136 -2.30 15.17 -4.06
CA SER A 136 -1.81 13.79 -4.16
C SER A 136 -1.10 13.54 -5.49
N GLY A 137 0.02 12.83 -5.39
CA GLY A 137 0.74 12.26 -6.51
C GLY A 137 0.11 10.95 -6.96
N LEU A 138 0.18 10.70 -8.27
CA LEU A 138 -0.44 9.57 -8.94
C LEU A 138 0.56 8.91 -9.86
N ALA A 139 0.73 7.61 -9.71
CA ALA A 139 1.60 6.84 -10.57
C ALA A 139 1.02 5.48 -10.89
N THR A 140 1.24 5.05 -12.12
CA THR A 140 1.00 3.66 -12.51
C THR A 140 2.26 2.86 -12.27
N ARG A 141 2.11 1.59 -11.90
CA ARG A 141 3.22 0.65 -11.78
C ARG A 141 2.75 -0.77 -12.05
N ARG A 142 3.69 -1.64 -12.41
CA ARG A 142 3.44 -3.08 -12.53
C ARG A 142 4.01 -3.80 -11.31
N TYR A 143 3.13 -4.22 -10.41
CA TYR A 143 3.52 -4.91 -9.18
C TYR A 143 3.95 -6.35 -9.47
N GLU A 144 5.15 -6.71 -9.02
CA GLU A 144 5.81 -8.01 -9.27
C GLU A 144 5.78 -8.45 -10.75
N GLY A 145 5.75 -7.50 -11.69
CA GLY A 145 5.65 -7.78 -13.13
C GLY A 145 4.32 -8.38 -13.58
N ARG A 146 3.29 -8.43 -12.73
CA ARG A 146 2.05 -9.18 -13.00
C ARG A 146 0.80 -8.31 -13.10
N ALA A 147 0.63 -7.38 -12.17
CA ALA A 147 -0.62 -6.63 -12.03
C ALA A 147 -0.37 -5.13 -12.16
N TRP A 148 -1.19 -4.44 -12.95
CA TRP A 148 -1.20 -3.00 -13.02
C TRP A 148 -1.86 -2.40 -11.78
N GLN A 149 -1.19 -1.41 -11.22
CA GLN A 149 -1.68 -0.66 -10.07
C GLN A 149 -1.64 0.84 -10.35
N LEU A 150 -2.64 1.54 -9.83
CA LEU A 150 -2.56 2.96 -9.59
C LEU A 150 -2.16 3.17 -8.13
N THR A 151 -1.01 3.79 -7.92
CA THR A 151 -0.52 4.21 -6.61
C THR A 151 -0.81 5.70 -6.43
N VAL A 152 -1.53 6.03 -5.37
CA VAL A 152 -1.75 7.40 -4.91
C VAL A 152 -0.87 7.66 -3.70
N VAL A 153 -0.16 8.79 -3.67
CA VAL A 153 0.68 9.19 -2.54
C VAL A 153 0.41 10.64 -2.12
N ARG A 154 0.40 10.89 -0.82
CA ARG A 154 0.15 12.22 -0.25
C ARG A 154 0.96 12.41 1.02
N ARG A 155 1.35 13.63 1.35
CA ARG A 155 1.80 13.94 2.72
C ARG A 155 0.65 13.71 3.71
N ASN A 156 0.95 13.13 4.87
CA ASN A 156 -0.10 12.74 5.81
C ASN A 156 -0.82 13.92 6.48
N GLY A 157 -0.10 14.97 6.87
CA GLY A 157 -0.65 16.15 7.51
C GLY A 157 -1.43 15.78 8.79
N ALA A 158 -2.70 16.18 8.87
CA ALA A 158 -3.58 15.89 10.00
C ALA A 158 -3.86 14.38 10.22
N LEU A 159 -3.57 13.53 9.23
CA LEU A 159 -3.71 12.08 9.36
C LEU A 159 -2.47 11.41 9.98
N ARG A 160 -1.47 12.18 10.42
CA ARG A 160 -0.26 11.64 11.03
C ARG A 160 -0.55 10.94 12.35
N GLY A 161 -0.26 9.65 12.42
CA GLY A 161 -0.30 8.87 13.64
C GLY A 161 0.99 8.94 14.47
N PRO A 162 0.99 8.31 15.66
CA PRO A 162 2.16 8.25 16.55
C PRO A 162 3.42 7.63 15.94
N ALA A 163 3.32 6.84 14.87
CA ALA A 163 4.48 6.31 14.15
C ALA A 163 5.30 7.36 13.39
N ASP A 164 4.78 8.59 13.28
CA ASP A 164 5.47 9.76 12.72
C ASP A 164 5.98 9.58 11.27
N HIS A 165 5.28 8.77 10.49
CA HIS A 165 5.51 8.66 9.06
C HIS A 165 5.21 10.00 8.34
N GLU A 166 5.75 10.23 7.15
CA GLU A 166 5.54 11.50 6.43
C GLU A 166 4.47 11.38 5.34
N TRP A 167 4.38 10.20 4.73
CA TRP A 167 3.60 9.96 3.53
C TRP A 167 2.53 8.91 3.79
N ILE A 168 1.42 9.02 3.08
CA ILE A 168 0.39 8.00 2.95
C ILE A 168 0.46 7.47 1.52
N LEU A 169 0.36 6.16 1.39
CA LEU A 169 0.22 5.47 0.11
C LEU A 169 -1.12 4.74 0.07
N VAL A 170 -1.79 4.79 -1.08
CA VAL A 170 -2.94 3.95 -1.42
C VAL A 170 -2.65 3.24 -2.73
N ASP A 171 -2.73 1.92 -2.74
CA ASP A 171 -2.63 1.14 -3.97
C ASP A 171 -3.99 0.62 -4.39
N TYR A 172 -4.32 0.86 -5.66
CA TYR A 172 -5.48 0.31 -6.35
C TYR A 172 -5.01 -0.69 -7.40
N ARG A 173 -5.61 -1.89 -7.45
CA ARG A 173 -5.32 -2.90 -8.48
C ARG A 173 -6.39 -2.87 -9.56
N VAL A 174 -5.96 -2.64 -10.79
CA VAL A 174 -6.84 -2.49 -11.95
C VAL A 174 -7.57 -3.80 -12.25
N GLU A 175 -6.90 -4.93 -12.15
CA GLU A 175 -7.48 -6.24 -12.49
C GLU A 175 -8.61 -6.67 -11.55
N THR A 176 -8.60 -6.21 -10.30
CA THR A 176 -9.63 -6.55 -9.31
C THR A 176 -10.61 -5.42 -9.09
N GLY A 177 -10.31 -4.20 -9.53
CA GLY A 177 -11.17 -3.05 -9.33
C GLY A 177 -11.24 -2.57 -7.88
N HIS A 178 -10.23 -2.87 -7.04
CA HIS A 178 -10.27 -2.63 -5.60
C HIS A 178 -8.96 -2.06 -5.04
N TRP A 179 -9.05 -1.41 -3.88
CA TRP A 179 -7.89 -1.08 -3.05
C TRP A 179 -7.21 -2.36 -2.58
N MET A 180 -5.89 -2.36 -2.70
CA MET A 180 -5.02 -3.44 -2.23
C MET A 180 -4.45 -3.16 -0.85
N THR A 181 -4.09 -1.91 -0.57
CA THR A 181 -3.52 -1.50 0.72
C THR A 181 -3.59 0.01 0.87
N SER A 182 -3.55 0.46 2.12
CA SER A 182 -3.24 1.84 2.48
C SER A 182 -2.41 1.85 3.75
N TYR A 183 -1.29 2.58 3.74
CA TYR A 183 -0.36 2.66 4.86
C TYR A 183 0.43 3.96 4.86
N GLN A 184 1.04 4.29 6.00
CA GLN A 184 1.99 5.41 6.08
C GLN A 184 3.44 4.94 6.06
N PHE A 185 4.33 5.76 5.52
CA PHE A 185 5.76 5.49 5.38
C PHE A 185 6.60 6.77 5.47
N SER A 186 7.89 6.64 5.75
CA SER A 186 8.79 7.79 5.96
C SER A 186 9.74 8.03 4.79
N GLU A 187 9.97 7.02 3.97
CA GLU A 187 10.89 7.07 2.84
C GLU A 187 10.39 8.00 1.72
N ASP A 188 11.30 8.38 0.82
CA ASP A 188 10.93 9.13 -0.39
C ASP A 188 9.92 8.30 -1.24
N PRO A 189 8.77 8.87 -1.62
CA PRO A 189 7.80 8.21 -2.50
C PRO A 189 8.41 7.66 -3.80
N GLN A 190 9.48 8.25 -4.32
CA GLN A 190 10.20 7.72 -5.49
C GLN A 190 10.82 6.35 -5.21
N VAL A 191 11.39 6.16 -4.02
CA VAL A 191 12.02 4.91 -3.59
C VAL A 191 10.95 3.88 -3.27
N GLU A 192 9.97 4.25 -2.45
CA GLU A 192 8.95 3.30 -1.97
C GLU A 192 8.16 2.67 -3.11
N ARG A 193 7.81 3.44 -4.14
CA ARG A 193 7.02 2.90 -5.27
C ARG A 193 7.78 1.93 -6.16
N ARG A 194 9.11 2.01 -6.19
CA ARG A 194 9.96 1.06 -6.93
C ARG A 194 10.15 -0.24 -6.17
N ARG A 195 9.79 -0.28 -4.89
CA ARG A 195 9.81 -1.51 -4.10
C ARG A 195 8.83 -2.51 -4.72
N GLN A 196 9.35 -3.63 -5.21
CA GLN A 196 8.57 -4.72 -5.81
C GLN A 196 7.78 -4.34 -7.07
N ALA A 197 8.13 -3.25 -7.74
CA ALA A 197 7.41 -2.82 -8.94
C ALA A 197 8.35 -2.45 -10.09
N THR A 198 7.88 -2.73 -11.30
CA THR A 198 8.50 -2.33 -12.57
C THR A 198 7.60 -1.32 -13.27
N GLU A 199 8.11 -0.70 -14.35
CA GLU A 199 7.30 0.13 -15.25
C GLU A 199 6.57 1.29 -14.56
N VAL A 200 7.24 1.93 -13.58
CA VAL A 200 6.67 3.05 -12.83
C VAL A 200 6.59 4.31 -13.69
N ARG A 201 5.40 4.89 -13.83
CA ARG A 201 5.18 6.17 -14.53
C ARG A 201 4.37 7.13 -13.67
N TRP A 202 4.85 8.37 -13.54
CA TRP A 202 4.09 9.43 -12.89
C TRP A 202 3.05 10.00 -13.86
N LEU A 203 1.79 10.01 -13.43
CA LEU A 203 0.71 10.77 -14.07
C LEU A 203 0.67 12.19 -13.51
N ARG A 204 0.88 12.32 -12.19
CA ARG A 204 0.96 13.60 -11.46
C ARG A 204 1.92 13.45 -10.30
N ARG A 205 2.86 14.37 -10.09
CA ARG A 205 3.75 14.32 -8.90
C ARG A 205 3.04 14.88 -7.66
N PRO A 206 3.32 14.35 -6.46
CA PRO A 206 2.75 14.91 -5.24
C PRO A 206 3.32 16.31 -5.02
N ARG A 207 2.48 17.20 -4.49
CA ARG A 207 2.94 18.52 -4.07
C ARG A 207 3.75 18.39 -2.77
N LYS A 208 4.76 19.26 -2.63
CA LYS A 208 5.52 19.41 -1.39
C LYS A 208 4.64 20.09 -0.35
#